data_AF-A0A0N4XLU8-F1
#
_entry.id   AF-A0A0N4XLU8-F1
#
_cell.length_a   1.000
_cell.length_b   1.000
_cell.length_c   1.000
_cell.angle_alpha   90.00
_cell.angle_beta   90.00
_cell.angle_gamma   90.00
#
_symmetry.space_group_name_H-M   'P 1'
#
loop_
_entity.id
_entity.type
_entity.pdbx_description
1 polymer ?
#
loop_
_entity_poly.entity_id
_entity_poly.type
_entity_poly.pdbx_seq_one_letter_code
_entity_poly.pdbx_strand_id
1 'polypeptide(L)'
;MAVVEGKSKGAAWFVSHCGTNSRRENFVKALQQDFPVDIYGACGTLKCPRGGACENMLDKEYHFYVAFENSICKDYITEKLWNQGYLRDIVPLVLKVKLITLPFLSLEEIDILHVIKLLL
;
A
#
# COMPACT_ATOMS: atom_id res chain seq x y z
N MET A 1 -7.59 21.16 -1.14
CA MET A 1 -6.99 20.22 -0.16
C MET A 1 -8.09 19.42 0.55
N ALA A 2 -9.05 18.84 -0.19
CA ALA A 2 -10.21 18.16 0.41
C ALA A 2 -10.00 16.63 0.57
N VAL A 3 -9.11 16.02 -0.22
CA VAL A 3 -8.90 14.55 -0.24
C VAL A 3 -8.33 14.01 1.08
N VAL A 4 -7.75 14.86 1.92
CA VAL A 4 -7.16 14.50 3.23
C VAL A 4 -8.13 14.78 4.38
N GLU A 5 -9.11 15.67 4.19
CA GLU A 5 -9.98 16.16 5.25
C GLU A 5 -10.97 15.06 5.70
N GLY A 6 -10.99 14.78 7.01
CA GLY A 6 -11.85 13.74 7.61
C GLY A 6 -11.25 12.34 7.68
N LYS A 7 -10.10 12.10 7.03
CA LYS A 7 -9.36 10.84 7.15
C LYS A 7 -8.52 10.79 8.41
N SER A 8 -8.45 9.62 9.02
CA SER A 8 -7.72 9.41 10.27
C SER A 8 -6.92 8.11 10.33
N LYS A 9 -7.15 7.17 9.41
CA LYS A 9 -6.46 5.89 9.36
C LYS A 9 -5.30 5.95 8.37
N GLY A 10 -4.19 5.29 8.73
CA GLY A 10 -2.95 5.30 7.96
C GLY A 10 -3.09 4.64 6.58
N ALA A 11 -2.82 3.34 6.51
CA ALA A 11 -3.00 2.56 5.29
C ALA A 11 -3.96 1.39 5.47
N ALA A 12 -4.67 1.05 4.39
CA ALA A 12 -5.38 -0.21 4.26
C ALA A 12 -4.67 -1.13 3.26
N TRP A 13 -4.68 -2.43 3.54
CA TRP A 13 -4.16 -3.45 2.63
C TRP A 13 -5.13 -4.62 2.48
N PHE A 14 -5.66 -4.80 1.27
CA PHE A 14 -6.60 -5.87 0.97
C PHE A 14 -5.84 -7.02 0.30
N VAL A 15 -5.72 -8.14 1.02
CA VAL A 15 -4.81 -9.22 0.64
C VAL A 15 -5.31 -10.61 1.02
N SER A 16 -5.32 -11.51 0.03
CA SER A 16 -5.73 -12.91 0.19
C SER A 16 -4.65 -13.93 -0.17
N HIS A 17 -3.60 -13.51 -0.86
CA HIS A 17 -2.49 -14.39 -1.26
C HIS A 17 -1.22 -14.00 -0.50
N CYS A 18 -0.77 -14.90 0.37
CA CYS A 18 0.39 -14.68 1.24
C CYS A 18 1.58 -15.52 0.76
N GLY A 19 2.80 -15.09 1.09
CA GLY A 19 4.02 -15.77 0.68
C GLY A 19 4.34 -15.53 -0.78
N THR A 20 4.19 -14.29 -1.25
CA THR A 20 4.35 -13.97 -2.68
C THR A 20 5.82 -13.82 -3.09
N ASN A 21 6.10 -13.97 -4.39
CA ASN A 21 7.45 -13.83 -4.95
C ASN A 21 8.05 -12.44 -4.69
N SER A 22 7.22 -11.40 -4.63
CA SER A 22 7.64 -10.04 -4.28
C SER A 22 8.06 -9.87 -2.82
N ARG A 23 7.76 -10.84 -1.94
CA ARG A 23 7.93 -10.72 -0.48
C ARG A 23 7.31 -9.45 0.10
N ARG A 24 6.24 -8.97 -0.53
CA ARG A 24 5.54 -7.73 -0.16
C ARG A 24 5.06 -7.74 1.30
N GLU A 25 4.79 -8.91 1.85
CA GLU A 25 4.42 -9.12 3.25
C GLU A 25 5.53 -8.68 4.20
N ASN A 26 6.80 -8.93 3.84
CA ASN A 26 7.93 -8.49 4.65
C ASN A 26 8.04 -6.97 4.65
N PHE A 27 7.78 -6.33 3.50
CA PHE A 27 7.76 -4.87 3.40
C PHE A 27 6.66 -4.28 4.27
N VAL A 28 5.43 -4.80 4.16
CA VAL A 28 4.31 -4.32 4.99
C VAL A 28 4.56 -4.56 6.48
N LYS A 29 5.14 -5.71 6.85
CA LYS A 29 5.51 -6.01 8.24
C LYS A 29 6.55 -5.03 8.79
N ALA A 30 7.52 -4.63 7.98
CA ALA A 30 8.49 -3.59 8.35
C ALA A 30 7.80 -2.22 8.47
N LEU A 31 6.97 -1.84 7.49
CA LEU A 31 6.20 -0.60 7.52
C LEU A 31 5.30 -0.49 8.76
N GLN A 32 4.69 -1.60 9.18
CA GLN A 32 3.83 -1.66 10.38
C GLN A 32 4.56 -1.35 11.69
N GLN A 33 5.91 -1.35 11.74
CA GLN A 33 6.64 -0.97 12.94
C GLN A 33 6.46 0.51 13.28
N ASP A 34 6.37 1.36 12.25
CA ASP A 34 6.35 2.82 12.40
C ASP A 34 5.09 3.48 11.83
N PHE A 35 4.30 2.76 11.04
CA PHE A 35 3.11 3.29 10.39
C PHE A 35 1.92 2.32 10.45
N PRO A 36 0.73 2.76 10.89
CA PRO A 36 -0.42 1.87 11.02
C PRO A 36 -0.92 1.39 9.65
N VAL A 37 -0.93 0.07 9.48
CA VAL A 37 -1.50 -0.60 8.30
C VAL A 37 -2.54 -1.61 8.73
N ASP A 38 -3.79 -1.40 8.34
CA ASP A 38 -4.91 -2.32 8.56
C ASP A 38 -4.96 -3.36 7.44
N ILE A 39 -4.87 -4.64 7.80
CA ILE A 39 -4.79 -5.75 6.84
C ILE A 39 -6.10 -6.52 6.79
N TYR A 40 -6.78 -6.42 5.64
CA TYR A 40 -8.04 -7.09 5.34
C TYR A 40 -7.82 -8.32 4.47
N GLY A 41 -8.48 -9.43 4.80
CA GLY A 41 -8.53 -10.63 3.97
C GLY A 41 -7.94 -11.87 4.64
N ALA A 42 -7.35 -12.76 3.85
CA ALA A 42 -6.84 -14.05 4.35
C ALA A 42 -5.49 -13.91 5.06
N CYS A 43 -4.69 -12.90 4.71
CA CYS A 43 -3.37 -12.66 5.30
C CYS A 43 -3.41 -11.70 6.51
N GLY A 44 -4.62 -11.32 6.97
CA GLY A 44 -4.82 -10.41 8.07
C GLY A 44 -6.00 -10.81 8.96
N THR A 45 -6.20 -10.06 10.03
CA THR A 45 -7.26 -10.28 11.02
C THR A 45 -8.59 -9.63 10.64
N LEU A 46 -8.54 -8.53 9.89
CA LEU A 46 -9.73 -7.79 9.48
C LEU A 46 -10.39 -8.47 8.27
N LYS A 47 -11.72 -8.33 8.18
CA LYS A 47 -12.52 -8.95 7.12
C LYS A 47 -13.31 -7.89 6.38
N CYS A 48 -13.16 -7.90 5.06
CA CYS A 48 -14.01 -7.17 4.14
C CYS A 48 -14.17 -8.06 2.91
N PRO A 49 -15.36 -8.65 2.68
CA PRO A 49 -15.61 -9.42 1.46
C PRO A 49 -15.36 -8.56 0.22
N ARG A 50 -14.78 -9.17 -0.82
CA ARG A 50 -14.48 -8.47 -2.09
C ARG A 50 -15.78 -7.93 -2.70
N GLY A 51 -15.78 -6.66 -3.07
CA GLY A 51 -16.97 -5.94 -3.56
C GLY A 51 -17.98 -5.62 -2.45
N GLY A 52 -17.63 -5.82 -1.18
CA GLY A 52 -18.47 -5.46 -0.05
C GLY A 52 -18.49 -3.96 0.20
N ALA A 53 -19.55 -3.49 0.87
CA ALA A 53 -19.74 -2.07 1.20
C ALA A 53 -18.61 -1.48 2.05
N CYS A 54 -17.88 -2.32 2.80
CA CYS A 54 -16.72 -1.92 3.58
C CYS A 54 -15.57 -1.38 2.72
N GLU A 55 -15.49 -1.67 1.42
CA GLU A 55 -14.46 -1.05 0.57
C GLU A 55 -14.61 0.48 0.46
N ASN A 56 -15.82 1.02 0.64
CA ASN A 56 -16.07 2.47 0.59
C ASN A 56 -15.40 3.25 1.74
N MET A 57 -14.94 2.56 2.78
CA MET A 57 -14.15 3.19 3.84
C MET A 57 -12.78 3.66 3.33
N LEU A 58 -12.27 3.08 2.24
CA LEU A 58 -11.00 3.49 1.64
C LEU A 58 -11.04 4.98 1.26
N ASP A 59 -12.15 5.43 0.69
CA ASP A 59 -12.32 6.81 0.25
C ASP A 59 -12.44 7.80 1.42
N LYS A 60 -12.98 7.35 2.56
CA LYS A 60 -13.40 8.22 3.66
C LYS A 60 -12.48 8.22 4.86
N GLU A 61 -11.86 7.08 5.16
CA GLU A 61 -11.16 6.86 6.43
C GLU A 61 -9.64 6.79 6.26
N TYR A 62 -9.17 6.30 5.10
CA TYR A 62 -7.75 5.97 4.89
C TYR A 62 -7.02 7.00 4.02
N HIS A 63 -5.82 7.36 4.44
CA HIS A 63 -4.92 8.19 3.64
C HIS A 63 -4.29 7.39 2.49
N PHE A 64 -3.90 6.14 2.77
CA PHE A 64 -3.12 5.32 1.83
C PHE A 64 -3.72 3.94 1.57
N TYR A 65 -3.54 3.44 0.35
CA TYR A 65 -3.89 2.06 -0.01
C TYR A 65 -2.64 1.30 -0.47
N VAL A 66 -2.37 0.15 0.12
CA VAL A 66 -1.22 -0.69 -0.26
C VAL A 66 -1.56 -1.50 -1.52
N ALA A 67 -1.15 -0.98 -2.69
CA ALA A 67 -1.38 -1.57 -4.01
C ALA A 67 -0.23 -2.51 -4.44
N PHE A 68 0.32 -3.30 -3.52
CA PHE A 68 1.49 -4.15 -3.79
C PHE A 68 1.12 -5.40 -4.58
N GLU A 69 1.83 -5.61 -5.68
CA GLU A 69 1.70 -6.79 -6.54
C GLU A 69 2.39 -8.03 -5.97
N ASN A 70 1.89 -9.20 -6.37
CA ASN A 70 2.39 -10.50 -5.92
C ASN A 70 3.82 -10.79 -6.43
N SER A 71 4.24 -10.12 -7.51
CA SER A 71 5.57 -10.25 -8.11
C SER A 71 6.09 -8.88 -8.51
N ILE A 72 7.40 -8.69 -8.46
CA ILE A 72 8.07 -7.48 -8.93
C ILE A 72 8.46 -7.71 -10.39
N CYS A 73 7.64 -7.23 -11.32
CA CYS A 73 7.80 -7.48 -12.76
C CYS A 73 7.63 -6.18 -13.56
N LYS A 74 8.32 -6.11 -14.71
CA LYS A 74 8.15 -5.00 -15.66
C LYS A 74 6.70 -5.00 -16.17
N ASP A 75 6.08 -3.82 -16.18
CA ASP A 75 4.72 -3.58 -16.69
C ASP A 75 3.61 -4.40 -16.00
N TYR A 76 3.89 -5.01 -14.84
CA TYR A 76 2.90 -5.78 -14.09
C TYR A 76 2.13 -4.87 -13.14
N ILE A 77 1.04 -4.29 -13.65
CA ILE A 77 0.13 -3.42 -12.91
C ILE A 77 -1.28 -3.97 -13.04
N THR A 78 -1.96 -4.20 -11.91
CA THR A 78 -3.27 -4.87 -11.88
C THR A 78 -4.38 -4.00 -11.27
N GLU A 79 -5.54 -4.61 -11.03
CA GLU A 79 -6.71 -3.98 -10.39
C GLU A 79 -6.40 -3.37 -9.02
N LYS A 80 -5.34 -3.82 -8.34
CA LYS A 80 -4.94 -3.29 -7.04
C LYS A 80 -4.60 -1.81 -7.13
N LEU A 81 -3.87 -1.40 -8.18
CA LEU A 81 -3.55 0.00 -8.39
C LEU A 81 -4.72 0.75 -9.03
N TRP A 82 -5.32 0.18 -10.07
CA TRP A 82 -6.37 0.88 -10.82
C TRP A 82 -7.66 1.03 -10.01
N ASN A 83 -8.24 -0.07 -9.53
CA ASN A 83 -9.58 -0.05 -8.93
C ASN A 83 -9.55 0.46 -7.49
N GLN A 84 -8.52 0.11 -6.72
CA GLN A 84 -8.45 0.47 -5.30
C GLN A 84 -7.53 1.67 -5.02
N GLY A 85 -6.71 2.08 -5.99
CA GLY A 85 -5.89 3.27 -5.93
C GLY A 85 -6.52 4.42 -6.73
N TYR A 86 -6.35 4.42 -8.05
CA TYR A 86 -6.67 5.58 -8.89
C TYR A 86 -8.18 5.86 -9.10
N LEU A 87 -9.04 4.85 -8.98
CA LEU A 87 -10.49 5.03 -9.05
C LEU A 87 -11.13 5.41 -7.70
N ARG A 88 -10.30 5.72 -6.70
CA ARG A 88 -10.70 6.04 -5.34
C ARG A 88 -10.07 7.34 -4.90
N ASP A 89 -10.68 7.96 -3.90
CA ASP A 89 -10.10 9.13 -3.24
C ASP A 89 -9.07 8.63 -2.23
N ILE A 90 -7.94 8.06 -2.68
CA ILE A 90 -6.90 7.51 -1.79
C ILE A 90 -5.53 7.52 -2.48
N VAL A 91 -4.44 7.62 -1.72
CA VAL A 91 -3.09 7.62 -2.29
C VAL A 91 -2.55 6.18 -2.35
N PRO A 92 -2.31 5.60 -3.54
CA PRO A 92 -1.78 4.24 -3.63
C PRO A 92 -0.27 4.19 -3.33
N LEU A 93 0.12 3.24 -2.48
CA LEU A 93 1.51 2.85 -2.27
C LEU A 93 1.85 1.68 -3.20
N VAL A 94 2.87 1.84 -4.04
CA VAL A 94 3.31 0.84 -5.01
C VAL A 94 4.77 0.45 -4.78
N LEU A 95 5.08 -0.83 -4.98
CA LEU A 95 6.47 -1.28 -5.03
C LEU A 95 7.07 -0.87 -6.36
N LYS A 96 8.20 -0.15 -6.33
CA LYS A 96 8.96 0.20 -7.52
C LYS A 96 10.18 -0.71 -7.63
N VAL A 97 10.41 -1.24 -8.84
CA VAL A 97 11.68 -1.90 -9.15
C VAL A 97 12.77 -0.83 -9.16
N LYS A 98 13.71 -0.88 -8.23
CA LYS A 98 14.93 -0.07 -8.32
C LYS A 98 15.86 -0.75 -9.31
N LEU A 99 15.77 -0.36 -10.58
CA LEU A 99 16.73 -0.72 -11.62
C LEU A 99 18.03 0.06 -11.39
N ILE A 100 18.83 -0.32 -10.37
CA ILE A 100 20.18 0.24 -10.20
C ILE A 100 21.18 -0.90 -10.11
N THR A 101 21.76 -1.22 -11.27
CA THR A 101 23.15 -1.69 -11.39
C THR A 101 24.07 -0.48 -11.31
N LEU A 102 24.32 0.06 -10.13
CA LEU A 102 25.49 0.92 -9.87
C LEU A 102 25.99 0.60 -8.46
N PRO A 103 27.27 0.20 -8.30
CA PRO A 103 27.78 -0.34 -7.05
C PRO A 103 28.13 0.75 -6.02
N PHE A 104 27.68 2.00 -6.22
CA PHE A 104 28.21 3.16 -5.49
C PHE A 104 27.19 4.26 -5.19
N LEU A 105 25.97 3.89 -4.81
CA LEU A 105 25.14 4.78 -3.99
C LEU A 105 24.60 4.00 -2.82
N SER A 106 25.16 4.29 -1.64
CA SER A 106 24.49 4.11 -0.36
C SER A 106 23.05 4.60 -0.52
N LEU A 107 22.11 3.72 -0.19
CA LEU A 107 20.69 4.04 -0.14
C LEU A 107 20.48 5.16 0.89
N GLU A 108 20.57 6.42 0.47
CA GLU A 108 19.79 7.47 1.11
C GLU A 108 18.36 7.28 0.60
N GLU A 109 17.60 6.58 1.41
CA GLU A 109 16.21 6.22 1.20
C GLU A 109 15.37 7.51 1.14
N ILE A 110 14.63 7.69 0.05
CA ILE A 110 13.29 8.27 0.21
C ILE A 110 12.49 7.16 0.87
N ASP A 111 12.63 7.08 2.18
CA ASP A 111 11.90 6.15 3.02
C ASP A 111 10.41 6.45 2.81
N ILE A 112 9.59 5.45 2.53
CA ILE A 112 8.14 5.65 2.39
C ILE A 112 7.61 6.35 3.65
N LEU A 113 8.23 6.08 4.79
CA LEU A 113 7.99 6.75 6.05
C LEU A 113 8.29 8.26 6.01
N HIS A 114 9.33 8.70 5.31
CA HIS A 114 9.68 10.11 5.13
C HIS A 114 8.65 10.83 4.25
N VAL A 115 8.20 10.18 3.17
CA VAL A 115 7.14 10.74 2.30
C VAL A 115 5.81 10.81 3.05
N ILE A 116 5.45 9.76 3.80
CA ILE A 116 4.25 9.74 4.62
C ILE A 116 4.31 10.85 5.69
N LYS A 117 5.44 11.03 6.38
CA LYS A 117 5.63 12.10 7.37
C LYS A 117 5.57 13.52 6.79
N LEU A 118 5.82 13.69 5.49
CA LEU A 118 5.69 14.98 4.81
C LEU A 118 4.26 15.25 4.32
N LEU A 119 3.41 14.21 4.24
CA LEU A 119 2.04 14.28 3.72
C LEU A 119 0.98 14.31 4.83
N LEU A 120 1.37 14.04 6.08
CA LEU A 120 0.54 14.13 7.29
C LEU A 120 1.01 15.30 8.15
#